data_AF-A0A151B7S3-F1
#
_entry.id   AF-A0A151B7S3-F1
#
_cell.length_a   1.000
_cell.length_b   1.000
_cell.length_c   1.000
_cell.angle_alpha   90.00
_cell.angle_beta   90.00
_cell.angle_gamma   90.00
#
_symmetry.space_group_name_H-M   'P 1'
#
loop_
_entity.id
_entity.type
_entity.pdbx_description
1 polymer ?
#
loop_
_entity_poly.entity_id
_entity_poly.type
_entity_poly.pdbx_seq_one_letter_code
_entity_poly.pdbx_strand_id
1 'polypeptide(L)' 'MTRNKENYESMMSELEEIVNKMQNDELTLDESIKYYEKGITLSNKLYKMINEAERKIKIINNSEEQDFNV' A
#
# COMPACT_ATOMS: atom_id res chain seq x y z
N MET A 1 1.95 21.76 9.59
CA MET A 1 1.48 20.45 10.08
C MET A 1 0.41 19.95 9.11
N THR A 2 0.83 19.24 8.06
CA THR A 2 -0.05 18.91 6.94
C THR A 2 -0.78 17.61 7.23
N ARG A 3 -2.11 17.69 7.23
CA ARG A 3 -3.08 16.64 7.56
C ARG A 3 -2.74 15.29 6.94
N ASN A 4 -2.73 14.26 7.80
CA ASN A 4 -2.76 12.83 7.49
C ASN A 4 -3.76 12.54 6.36
N LYS A 5 -3.25 12.42 5.15
CA LYS A 5 -4.00 12.03 3.96
C LYS A 5 -3.41 10.71 3.55
N GLU A 6 -4.20 9.63 3.66
CA GLU A 6 -3.89 8.25 3.29
C GLU A 6 -2.93 8.16 2.09
N ASN A 7 -1.63 8.22 2.37
CA ASN A 7 -0.57 8.14 1.38
C ASN A 7 0.17 6.83 1.60
N TYR A 8 0.90 6.41 0.57
CA TYR A 8 1.59 5.13 0.58
C TYR A 8 2.44 4.94 1.85
N GLU A 9 3.23 5.95 2.22
CA GLU A 9 4.10 5.93 3.41
C GLU A 9 3.31 5.73 4.72
N SER A 10 2.21 6.46 4.90
CA SER A 10 1.38 6.35 6.10
C SER A 10 0.74 4.96 6.22
N MET A 11 0.30 4.39 5.09
CA MET A 11 -0.32 3.06 5.07
C MET A 11 0.70 1.94 5.23
N MET A 12 1.92 2.15 4.72
CA MET A 12 3.04 1.23 4.92
C MET A 12 3.44 1.20 6.40
N SER A 13 3.55 2.38 7.03
CA SER A 13 3.84 2.49 8.46
C SER A 13 2.76 1.82 9.32
N GLU A 14 1.47 1.98 8.96
CA GLU A 14 0.38 1.28 9.65
C GLU A 14 0.47 -0.24 9.49
N LEU A 15 0.84 -0.74 8.30
CA LEU A 15 1.04 -2.16 8.06
C LEU A 15 2.20 -2.72 8.89
N GLU A 16 3.32 -2.00 8.97
CA GLU A 16 4.46 -2.36 9.82
C GLU A 16 4.07 -2.43 11.31
N GLU A 17 3.29 -1.45 11.79
CA GLU A 17 2.77 -1.51 13.16
C GLU A 17 1.88 -2.73 13.40
N ILE A 18 1.04 -3.10 12.44
CA ILE A 18 0.18 -4.29 12.56
C ILE A 18 1.04 -5.55 12.63
N VAL A 19 2.04 -5.68 11.77
CA VAL A 19 2.97 -6.81 11.78
C VAL A 19 3.72 -6.89 13.12
N ASN A 20 4.21 -5.75 13.62
CA ASN A 20 4.87 -5.69 14.93
C ASN A 20 3.93 -6.10 16.07
N LYS A 21 2.66 -5.66 16.03
CA LYS A 21 1.65 -6.07 17.02
C LYS A 21 1.40 -7.57 16.94
N MET A 22 1.29 -8.14 15.74
CA MET A 22 1.10 -9.58 15.50
C MET A 22 2.24 -10.46 16.01
N GLN A 23 3.44 -9.91 16.20
CA GLN A 23 4.58 -10.62 16.78
C GLN A 23 4.58 -10.66 18.31
N ASN A 24 3.63 -9.97 18.96
CA ASN A 24 3.51 -9.99 20.41
C ASN A 24 2.79 -11.26 20.87
N ASP A 25 3.44 -12.05 21.74
CA ASP A 25 2.95 -13.32 22.26
C ASP A 25 1.71 -13.19 23.16
N GLU A 26 1.33 -11.98 23.55
CA GLU A 26 0.15 -11.69 24.39
C GLU A 26 -1.16 -11.53 23.61
N LEU A 27 -1.13 -11.67 22.28
CA LEU A 27 -2.32 -11.52 21.44
C LEU A 27 -3.33 -12.65 21.64
N THR A 28 -4.59 -12.27 21.86
CA THR A 28 -5.69 -13.24 21.80
C THR A 28 -5.97 -13.68 20.36
N LEU A 29 -6.66 -14.82 20.20
CA LEU A 29 -7.06 -15.33 18.88
C LEU A 29 -7.92 -14.32 18.11
N ASP A 30 -8.89 -13.69 18.78
CA ASP A 30 -9.80 -12.71 18.17
C ASP A 30 -9.05 -11.45 17.70
N GLU A 31 -8.06 -11.01 18.48
CA GLU A 31 -7.21 -9.88 18.10
C GLU A 31 -6.31 -10.24 16.93
N SER A 32 -5.73 -11.44 16.94
CA SER A 32 -4.89 -11.95 15.84
C SER A 32 -5.66 -11.98 14.52
N ILE A 33 -6.93 -12.43 14.54
CA ILE A 33 -7.82 -12.41 13.38
C ILE A 33 -8.07 -10.97 12.91
N LYS A 34 -8.38 -10.04 13.82
CA LYS A 34 -8.60 -8.63 13.47
C LYS A 34 -7.37 -7.97 12.85
N TYR A 35 -6.19 -8.22 13.41
CA TYR A 35 -4.94 -7.68 12.88
C TYR A 35 -4.62 -8.27 11.51
N TYR A 36 -4.86 -9.56 11.32
CA TYR A 36 -4.70 -10.22 10.03
C TYR A 36 -5.62 -9.63 8.94
N GLU A 37 -6.92 -9.48 9.23
CA GLU A 37 -7.88 -8.87 8.29
C GLU A 37 -7.48 -7.44 7.90
N LYS A 38 -7.06 -6.63 8.88
CA LYS A 38 -6.55 -5.28 8.64
C LYS A 38 -5.28 -5.29 7.79
N GLY A 39 -4.32 -6.17 8.10
CA GLY A 39 -3.06 -6.31 7.39
C GLY A 39 -3.28 -6.67 5.91
N ILE A 40 -4.15 -7.65 5.63
CA ILE A 40 -4.52 -8.02 4.25
C ILE A 40 -5.19 -6.85 3.52
N THR A 41 -6.10 -6.14 4.19
CA THR A 41 -6.78 -4.99 3.59
C THR A 41 -5.80 -3.87 3.21
N LEU A 42 -4.86 -3.55 4.10
CA LEU A 42 -3.82 -2.53 3.85
C LEU A 42 -2.86 -2.96 2.75
N SER A 43 -2.39 -4.22 2.78
CA SER A 43 -1.51 -4.78 1.77
C SER A 43 -2.13 -4.70 0.36
N ASN A 44 -3.40 -5.06 0.22
CA ASN A 44 -4.13 -4.95 -1.04
C ASN A 44 -4.22 -3.50 -1.55
N LYS A 45 -4.45 -2.54 -0.65
CA LYS A 45 -4.49 -1.12 -1.04
C LYS A 45 -3.12 -0.61 -1.49
N LEU A 46 -2.05 -0.96 -0.78
CA LEU A 46 -0.67 -0.59 -1.14
C LEU A 46 -0.30 -1.16 -2.52
N TYR A 47 -0.62 -2.44 -2.77
CA TYR A 47 -0.41 -3.06 -4.08
C TYR A 47 -1.17 -2.35 -5.20
N LYS A 48 -2.42 -1.95 -4.94
CA LYS A 48 -3.21 -1.18 -5.91
C LYS A 48 -2.57 0.18 -6.22
N MET A 49 -2.06 0.89 -5.22
CA MET A 49 -1.36 2.17 -5.42
C MET A 49 -0.12 2.01 -6.29
N ILE A 50 0.69 0.96 -6.07
CA ILE A 50 1.87 0.66 -6.90
C ILE A 50 1.44 0.38 -8.34
N ASN A 51 0.46 -0.49 -8.55
CA ASN A 51 -0.04 -0.80 -9.90
C ASN A 51 -0.57 0.43 -10.63
N GLU A 52 -1.27 1.32 -9.94
CA GLU A 52 -1.73 2.58 -10.52
C GLU A 52 -0.57 3.50 -10.90
N ALA A 53 0.48 3.56 -10.08
CA ALA A 53 1.70 4.31 -10.38
C ALA A 53 2.44 3.71 -11.59
N GLU A 54 2.64 2.39 -11.63
CA GLU A 54 3.24 1.70 -12.78
C GLU A 54 2.45 1.91 -14.06
N ARG A 55 1.11 1.86 -13.99
CA ARG A 55 0.25 2.12 -15.14
C ARG A 55 0.42 3.55 -15.65
N LYS A 56 0.52 4.54 -14.77
CA LYS A 56 0.78 5.94 -15.16
C LYS A 56 2.12 6.08 -15.85
N ILE A 57 3.18 5.46 -15.31
CA ILE A 57 4.52 5.45 -15.92
C ILE A 57 4.46 4.81 -17.31
N LYS A 58 3.80 3.66 -17.47
CA LYS A 58 3.64 2.99 -18.77
C LYS A 58 2.89 3.87 -19.78
N ILE A 59 1.85 4.59 -19.36
CA ILE A 59 1.13 5.51 -20.25
C ILE A 59 2.05 6.64 -20.72
N ILE A 60 2.83 7.24 -19.82
CA ILE A 60 3.77 8.32 -20.16
C ILE A 60 4.83 7.80 -21.15
N ASN A 61 5.47 6.67 -20.86
CA ASN A 61 6.49 6.08 -21.74
C ASN A 61 5.92 5.69 -23.11
N ASN A 62 4.71 5.11 -23.17
CA ASN A 62 4.06 4.78 -24.44
C ASN A 62 3.60 6.03 -25.20
N SER A 63 3.36 7.15 -24.50
CA SER A 63 3.07 8.43 -25.15
C SER A 63 4.34 9.03 -25.76
N GLU A 64 5.51 8.85 -25.12
CA GLU A 64 6.80 9.25 -25.68
C GLU A 64 7.21 8.42 -26.92
N GLU A 65 6.82 7.15 -27.02
CA GLU A 65 7.07 6.34 -28.23
C GLU A 65 6.23 6.76 -29.45
N GLN A 66 5.10 7.45 -29.26
CA GLN A 66 4.26 7.92 -30.38
C GLN A 66 4.69 9.27 -30.97
N ASP A 67 5.58 10.02 -30.29
CA ASP A 67 6.01 11.36 -30.74
C ASP A 67 7.29 11.37 -31.60
N PHE A 68 7.90 10.21 -31.89
CA PHE A 68 9.10 10.09 -32.74
C PHE A 68 8.83 9.53 -34.15
N ASN A 69 7.57 9.44 -34.59
CA ASN A 69 7.20 9.03 -35.95
C ASN A 69 6.53 10.17 -36.73
N VAL A 70 7.19 11.33 -36.82
CA VAL A 70 6.87 12.40 -37.79
C VAL A 70 8.11 12.74 -38.61
#